data_AF-A0A522VN85-F1
#
_entry.id   AF-A0A522VN85-F1
#
_cell.length_a   1.000
_cell.length_b   1.000
_cell.length_c   1.000
_cell.angle_alpha   90.00
_cell.angle_beta   90.00
_cell.angle_gamma   90.00
#
_symmetry.space_group_name_H-M   'P 1'
#
loop_
_entity.id
_entity.type
_entity.pdbx_description
1 polymer ?
#
loop_
_entity_poly.entity_id
_entity_poly.type
_entity_poly.pdbx_seq_one_letter_code
_entity_poly.pdbx_strand_id
1 'polypeptide(L)'
;MIFQSITLHNLFSYRGQVCFDLARESGATGNIVVILGRNGHGKTSFLNSVKLLFGGVTKELREAVLVQRDRPLQEKGFVLGDRDWWGILNHQARAAGEMQCAVSAVLVNDEGQEIQVSRCWDLGKGDYKSRLQITAPRK
;
A
#
# COMPACT_ATOMS: atom_id res chain seq x y z
N MET A 1 -0.30 -18.31 -8.23
CA MET A 1 -0.12 -17.35 -7.10
C MET A 1 -1.37 -16.54 -6.85
N ILE A 2 -1.85 -16.48 -5.60
CA ILE A 2 -3.02 -15.70 -5.17
C ILE A 2 -2.73 -14.93 -3.87
N PHE A 3 -3.47 -13.86 -3.60
CA PHE A 3 -3.38 -13.15 -2.31
C PHE A 3 -4.13 -13.93 -1.22
N GLN A 4 -3.46 -14.15 -0.09
CA GLN A 4 -4.09 -14.63 1.15
C GLN A 4 -4.51 -13.45 2.02
N SER A 5 -3.65 -12.44 2.15
CA SER A 5 -3.98 -11.23 2.90
C SER A 5 -3.17 -10.04 2.43
N ILE A 6 -3.69 -8.84 2.72
CA ILE A 6 -2.99 -7.57 2.52
C ILE A 6 -3.12 -6.75 3.80
N THR A 7 -2.01 -6.31 4.37
CA THR A 7 -1.99 -5.46 5.56
C THR A 7 -1.45 -4.08 5.20
N LEU A 8 -2.18 -3.04 5.60
CA LEU A 8 -1.80 -1.63 5.46
C LEU A 8 -1.50 -1.06 6.83
N HIS A 9 -0.45 -0.25 6.93
CA HIS A 9 -0.09 0.47 8.16
C HIS A 9 0.12 1.94 7.85
N ASN A 10 -0.72 2.81 8.42
CA ASN A 10 -0.63 4.28 8.29
C ASN A 10 -0.51 4.79 6.83
N LEU A 11 -1.07 4.08 5.84
CA LEU A 11 -1.01 4.45 4.42
C LEU A 11 -2.27 5.17 3.95
N PHE A 12 -2.12 6.34 3.33
CA PHE A 12 -3.18 7.16 2.77
C PHE A 12 -4.35 7.36 3.76
N SER A 13 -5.54 6.85 3.45
CA SER A 13 -6.73 6.91 4.31
C SER A 13 -6.72 5.92 5.48
N TYR A 14 -5.82 4.94 5.48
CA TYR A 14 -5.78 3.89 6.50
C TYR A 14 -4.87 4.31 7.65
N ARG A 15 -5.48 4.58 8.82
CA ARG A 15 -4.78 4.84 10.08
C ARG A 15 -4.61 3.53 10.86
N GLY A 16 -3.46 3.39 11.50
CA GLY A 16 -3.11 2.18 12.24
C GLY A 16 -2.90 1.00 11.30
N GLN A 17 -2.96 -0.20 11.86
CA GLN A 17 -2.84 -1.45 11.11
C GLN A 17 -4.22 -1.95 10.69
N VAL A 18 -4.42 -2.16 9.39
CA VAL A 18 -5.65 -2.70 8.82
C VAL A 18 -5.29 -3.91 7.96
N CYS A 19 -5.86 -5.08 8.28
CA CYS A 19 -5.66 -6.32 7.54
C CYS A 19 -6.91 -6.65 6.73
N PHE A 20 -6.70 -6.94 5.45
CA PHE A 20 -7.71 -7.48 4.54
C PHE A 20 -7.44 -8.96 4.37
N ASP A 21 -8.35 -9.78 4.87
CA ASP A 21 -8.38 -11.20 4.58
C ASP A 21 -8.94 -11.41 3.16
N LEU A 22 -8.13 -12.03 2.31
CA LEU A 22 -8.45 -12.34 0.91
C LEU A 22 -8.39 -13.85 0.67
N ALA A 23 -8.27 -14.63 1.75
CA ALA A 23 -8.23 -16.08 1.69
C ALA A 23 -9.46 -16.61 0.99
N ARG A 24 -9.25 -17.62 0.15
CA ARG A 24 -10.37 -18.36 -0.43
C ARG A 24 -11.05 -19.15 0.69
N GLU A 25 -12.37 -18.99 0.78
CA GLU A 25 -13.18 -19.84 1.67
C GLU A 25 -13.04 -21.31 1.26
N SER A 26 -12.95 -22.19 2.26
CA SER A 26 -12.82 -23.63 2.02
C SER A 26 -14.01 -24.15 1.20
N GLY A 27 -13.73 -24.77 0.06
CA GLY A 27 -14.75 -25.34 -0.82
C GLY A 27 -15.41 -24.36 -1.81
N ALA A 28 -15.17 -23.06 -1.71
CA ALA A 28 -15.71 -22.09 -2.67
C ALA A 28 -15.08 -22.29 -4.06
N THR A 29 -15.83 -22.11 -5.15
CA THR A 29 -15.29 -22.16 -6.52
C THR A 29 -15.09 -20.73 -7.04
N GLY A 30 -13.84 -20.31 -7.25
CA GLY A 30 -13.50 -18.98 -7.77
C GLY A 30 -12.37 -18.28 -7.00
N ASN A 31 -11.83 -17.22 -7.60
CA ASN A 31 -10.72 -16.41 -7.08
C ASN A 31 -11.00 -14.90 -7.18
N ILE A 32 -12.27 -14.51 -7.17
CA ILE A 32 -12.69 -13.12 -7.28
C ILE A 32 -13.02 -12.58 -5.89
N VAL A 33 -12.36 -11.49 -5.50
CA VAL A 33 -12.67 -10.74 -4.28
C VAL A 33 -13.21 -9.36 -4.65
N VAL A 34 -14.30 -8.95 -4.01
CA VAL A 34 -14.93 -7.64 -4.23
C VAL A 34 -14.64 -6.73 -3.04
N ILE A 35 -13.97 -5.61 -3.30
CA ILE A 35 -13.74 -4.57 -2.29
C ILE A 35 -14.78 -3.47 -2.51
N LEU A 36 -15.80 -3.44 -1.63
CA LEU A 36 -16.92 -2.51 -1.68
C LEU A 36 -16.77 -1.40 -0.63
N GLY A 37 -17.25 -0.20 -0.96
CA GLY A 37 -17.37 0.91 -0.02
C GLY A 37 -17.89 2.17 -0.71
N ARG A 38 -18.47 3.13 0.03
CA ARG A 38 -18.94 4.40 -0.57
C ARG A 38 -17.74 5.24 -1.04
N ASN A 39 -17.97 6.26 -1.86
CA ASN A 39 -16.92 7.21 -2.23
C ASN A 39 -16.32 7.85 -0.96
N GLY A 40 -14.99 8.05 -0.96
CA GLY A 40 -14.27 8.54 0.21
C GLY A 40 -13.78 7.47 1.21
N HIS A 41 -14.27 6.22 1.18
CA HIS A 41 -13.87 5.17 2.13
C HIS A 41 -12.53 4.49 1.84
N GLY A 42 -11.65 5.08 1.02
CA GLY A 42 -10.29 4.54 0.83
C GLY A 42 -10.13 3.40 -0.17
N LYS A 43 -11.11 3.12 -1.04
CA LYS A 43 -10.97 2.11 -2.11
C LYS A 43 -9.76 2.39 -3.02
N THR A 44 -9.66 3.62 -3.53
CA THR A 44 -8.52 4.06 -4.37
C THR A 44 -7.21 4.01 -3.58
N SER A 45 -7.23 4.40 -2.30
CA SER A 45 -6.09 4.32 -1.39
C SER A 45 -5.61 2.88 -1.19
N PHE A 46 -6.53 1.91 -1.11
CA PHE A 46 -6.20 0.49 -1.02
C PHE A 46 -5.47 0.06 -2.29
N LEU A 47 -6.06 0.30 -3.46
CA LEU A 47 -5.46 -0.08 -4.73
C LEU A 47 -4.08 0.56 -4.94
N ASN A 48 -3.92 1.83 -4.59
CA ASN A 48 -2.64 2.53 -4.66
C ASN A 48 -1.61 1.96 -3.67
N SER A 49 -2.04 1.49 -2.49
CA SER A 49 -1.14 0.82 -1.54
C SER A 49 -0.63 -0.50 -2.10
N VAL A 50 -1.48 -1.28 -2.77
CA VAL A 50 -1.06 -2.52 -3.45
C VAL A 50 -0.11 -2.23 -4.60
N LYS A 51 -0.35 -1.17 -5.39
CA LYS A 51 0.61 -0.72 -6.42
C LYS A 51 1.97 -0.35 -5.82
N LEU A 52 1.97 0.35 -4.69
CA LEU A 52 3.20 0.71 -3.96
C LEU A 52 3.97 -0.52 -3.49
N LEU A 53 3.30 -1.58 -3.02
CA LEU A 53 3.95 -2.81 -2.55
C LEU A 53 4.93 -3.36 -3.60
N PHE A 54 4.42 -3.58 -4.82
CA PHE A 54 5.18 -4.21 -5.89
C PHE A 54 6.03 -3.21 -6.67
N GLY A 55 5.41 -2.12 -7.16
CA GLY A 55 6.06 -1.17 -8.07
C GLY A 55 6.86 -0.06 -7.38
N GLY A 56 6.65 0.15 -6.08
CA GLY A 56 7.12 1.37 -5.44
C GLY A 56 6.46 2.62 -6.05
N VAL A 57 7.17 3.75 -6.04
CA VAL A 57 6.62 5.03 -6.51
C VAL A 57 6.85 5.17 -8.02
N THR A 58 5.97 4.58 -8.82
CA THR A 58 6.06 4.65 -10.29
C THR A 58 5.56 5.98 -10.85
N LYS A 59 5.85 6.24 -12.12
CA LYS A 59 5.35 7.45 -12.83
C LYS A 59 3.83 7.45 -12.92
N GLU A 60 3.25 6.31 -13.29
CA GLU A 60 1.81 6.12 -13.47
C GLU A 60 1.07 6.32 -12.14
N LEU A 61 1.64 5.85 -11.02
CA LEU A 61 1.05 6.05 -9.70
C LEU A 61 1.06 7.53 -9.31
N ARG A 62 2.14 8.25 -9.61
CA ARG A 62 2.24 9.69 -9.36
C ARG A 62 1.23 10.47 -10.18
N GLU A 63 1.07 10.13 -11.46
CA GLU A 63 0.13 10.78 -12.37
C GLU A 63 -1.34 10.48 -12.03
N ALA A 64 -1.64 9.26 -11.58
CA ALA A 64 -3.01 8.86 -11.21
C ALA A 64 -3.61 9.65 -10.04
N VAL A 65 -2.77 10.24 -9.19
CA VAL A 65 -3.19 11.06 -8.05
C VAL A 65 -3.30 12.55 -8.43
N LEU A 66 -2.89 12.92 -9.65
CA LEU A 66 -2.65 14.29 -10.09
C LEU A 66 -3.54 14.75 -11.26
N VAL A 67 -4.76 14.23 -11.38
CA VAL A 67 -5.69 14.47 -12.51
C VAL A 67 -5.91 15.96 -12.84
N GLN A 68 -5.45 16.92 -12.02
CA GLN A 68 -5.65 18.37 -12.20
C GLN A 68 -4.39 19.25 -12.03
N ARG A 69 -3.15 18.74 -12.17
CA ARG A 69 -1.93 19.58 -12.03
C ARG A 69 -1.15 19.74 -13.35
N ASP A 70 -0.65 20.96 -13.59
CA ASP A 70 0.23 21.31 -14.73
C ASP A 70 1.65 20.72 -14.64
N ARG A 71 2.05 20.18 -13.48
CA ARG A 71 3.37 19.57 -13.27
C ARG A 71 3.29 18.22 -12.55
N PRO A 72 4.05 17.21 -12.99
CA PRO A 72 4.12 15.93 -12.31
C PRO A 72 4.84 16.05 -10.96
N LEU A 73 4.29 15.41 -9.91
CA LEU A 73 4.98 15.27 -8.63
C LEU A 73 6.28 14.50 -8.84
N GLN A 74 7.36 14.98 -8.25
CA GLN A 74 8.57 14.17 -8.08
C GLN A 74 8.32 13.06 -7.05
N GLU A 75 9.12 12.00 -7.09
CA GLU A 75 9.00 10.86 -6.17
C GLU A 75 8.95 11.29 -4.70
N LYS A 76 9.88 12.16 -4.30
CA LYS A 76 9.96 12.70 -2.95
C LYS A 76 8.72 13.49 -2.54
N GLY A 77 8.22 14.33 -3.44
CA GLY A 77 6.97 15.07 -3.21
C GLY A 77 5.77 14.14 -3.10
N PHE A 78 5.73 13.04 -3.85
CA PHE A 78 4.67 12.04 -3.74
C PHE A 78 4.70 11.32 -2.38
N VAL A 79 5.87 10.98 -1.85
CA VAL A 79 5.98 10.28 -0.57
C VAL A 79 5.73 11.22 0.61
N LEU A 80 6.46 12.33 0.65
CA LEU A 80 6.44 13.25 1.80
C LEU A 80 5.23 14.20 1.78
N GLY A 81 4.66 14.43 0.61
CA GLY A 81 3.70 15.50 0.39
C GLY A 81 4.37 16.79 -0.09
N ASP A 82 3.51 17.69 -0.56
CA ASP A 82 3.78 19.04 -1.07
C ASP A 82 2.50 19.89 -0.80
N ARG A 83 2.46 21.17 -1.18
CA ARG A 83 1.34 22.10 -0.93
C ARG A 83 -0.05 21.53 -1.19
N ASP A 84 -0.26 20.81 -2.30
CA ASP A 84 -1.59 20.26 -2.66
C ASP A 84 -1.64 18.73 -2.59
N TRP A 85 -0.64 18.09 -1.98
CA TRP A 85 -0.61 16.64 -1.84
C TRP A 85 -0.12 16.24 -0.44
N TRP A 86 -0.89 15.43 0.26
CA TRP A 86 -0.62 15.11 1.68
C TRP A 86 0.54 14.13 1.88
N GLY A 87 1.00 13.47 0.81
CA GLY A 87 1.96 12.38 0.90
C GLY A 87 1.26 11.03 1.05
N ILE A 88 2.06 9.95 1.11
CA ILE A 88 1.53 8.59 1.30
C ILE A 88 1.21 8.29 2.77
N LEU A 89 1.79 9.03 3.72
CA LEU A 89 1.58 8.81 5.15
C LEU A 89 0.21 9.37 5.57
N ASN A 90 -0.55 8.59 6.32
CA ASN A 90 -1.81 9.04 6.89
C ASN A 90 -1.63 10.33 7.72
N HIS A 91 -2.49 11.31 7.47
CA HIS A 91 -2.38 12.63 8.09
C HIS A 91 -2.52 12.60 9.61
N GLN A 92 -3.37 11.72 10.16
CA GLN A 92 -3.54 11.59 11.60
C GLN A 92 -2.32 10.91 12.25
N ALA A 93 -1.77 9.88 11.60
CA ALA A 93 -0.52 9.24 12.04
C ALA A 93 0.63 10.26 12.06
N ARG A 94 0.76 11.07 10.99
CA ARG A 94 1.75 12.16 10.93
C ARG A 94 1.57 13.16 12.06
N ALA A 95 0.34 13.60 12.33
CA ALA A 95 0.04 14.53 13.42
C ALA A 95 0.37 13.95 14.80
N ALA A 96 0.26 12.62 14.96
CA ALA A 96 0.66 11.89 16.16
C ALA A 96 2.17 11.62 16.26
N GLY A 97 2.98 12.04 15.28
CA GLY A 97 4.42 11.78 15.22
C GLY A 97 4.78 10.36 14.77
N GLU A 98 3.82 9.57 14.32
CA GLU A 98 4.05 8.24 13.74
C GLU A 98 4.51 8.37 12.29
N MET A 99 5.82 8.39 12.11
CA MET A 99 6.41 8.67 10.80
C MET A 99 6.70 7.44 9.94
N GLN A 100 6.13 6.30 10.32
CA GLN A 100 6.31 5.04 9.60
C GLN A 100 4.99 4.59 8.98
N CYS A 101 5.06 4.17 7.73
CA CYS A 101 3.95 3.53 7.03
C CYS A 101 4.45 2.32 6.24
N ALA A 102 3.58 1.33 6.02
CA ALA A 102 3.95 0.10 5.34
C ALA A 102 2.75 -0.55 4.64
N VAL A 103 3.05 -1.37 3.64
CA VAL A 103 2.13 -2.34 3.05
C VAL A 103 2.81 -3.68 3.04
N SER A 104 2.08 -4.74 3.36
CA SER A 104 2.53 -6.11 3.22
C SER A 104 1.43 -6.99 2.65
N ALA A 105 1.83 -8.10 2.03
CA ALA A 105 0.92 -9.12 1.56
C ALA A 105 1.51 -10.51 1.83
N VAL A 106 0.60 -11.45 2.10
CA VAL A 106 0.90 -12.89 2.05
C VAL A 106 0.31 -13.41 0.76
N LEU A 107 1.17 -14.02 -0.06
CA LEU A 107 0.80 -14.68 -1.31
C LEU A 107 0.93 -16.19 -1.14
N VAL A 108 0.08 -16.97 -1.79
CA VAL A 108 0.16 -18.43 -1.80
C VAL A 108 0.46 -18.89 -3.22
N ASN A 109 1.47 -19.73 -3.40
CA ASN A 109 1.79 -20.34 -4.69
C ASN A 109 0.90 -21.56 -4.98
N ASP A 110 1.09 -22.19 -6.13
CA ASP A 110 0.24 -23.30 -6.57
C ASP A 110 0.50 -24.60 -5.76
N GLU A 111 1.60 -24.64 -5.00
CA GLU A 111 1.96 -25.70 -4.06
C GLU A 111 1.44 -25.43 -2.62
N GLY A 112 0.71 -24.33 -2.41
CA GLY A 112 0.19 -23.96 -1.09
C GLY A 112 1.23 -23.30 -0.16
N GLN A 113 2.39 -22.94 -0.67
CA GLN A 113 3.45 -22.30 0.11
C GLN A 113 3.28 -20.77 0.17
N GLU A 114 3.53 -20.20 1.35
CA GLU A 114 3.42 -18.76 1.57
C GLU A 114 4.68 -17.99 1.15
N ILE A 115 4.46 -16.88 0.45
CA ILE A 115 5.45 -15.86 0.12
C ILE A 115 5.02 -14.57 0.78
N GLN A 116 5.87 -14.01 1.63
CA GLN A 116 5.60 -12.73 2.29
C GLN A 116 6.32 -11.61 1.55
N VAL A 117 5.59 -10.57 1.17
CA VAL A 117 6.15 -9.35 0.56
C VAL A 117 5.79 -8.18 1.45
N SER A 118 6.76 -7.34 1.79
CA SER A 118 6.51 -6.12 2.55
C SER A 118 7.33 -4.97 2.02
N ARG A 119 6.73 -3.78 2.00
CA ARG A 119 7.42 -2.53 1.72
C ARG A 119 7.08 -1.52 2.81
N CYS A 120 8.11 -0.90 3.37
CA CYS A 120 7.96 0.13 4.40
C CYS A 120 8.67 1.42 4.02
N TRP A 121 8.14 2.53 4.54
CA TRP A 121 8.72 3.85 4.46
C TRP A 121 8.85 4.42 5.86
N ASP A 122 10.06 4.91 6.17
CA ASP A 122 10.35 5.69 7.37
C ASP A 122 10.60 7.14 6.94
N LEU A 123 9.70 8.04 7.32
CA LEU A 123 9.73 9.45 6.95
C LEU A 123 10.41 10.24 8.08
N GLY A 124 11.47 10.97 7.78
CA GLY A 124 12.20 11.71 8.82
C GLY A 124 12.87 12.96 8.27
N LYS A 125 12.74 14.08 8.98
CA LYS A 125 13.48 15.34 8.73
C LYS A 125 13.48 15.78 7.25
N GLY A 126 12.33 15.69 6.59
CA GLY A 126 12.19 16.10 5.18
C GLY A 126 12.79 15.12 4.18
N ASP A 127 13.03 13.87 4.57
CA ASP A 127 13.46 12.77 3.71
C ASP A 127 12.75 11.46 4.08
N TYR A 128 12.99 10.39 3.31
CA TYR A 128 12.47 9.06 3.64
C TYR A 128 13.44 7.95 3.27
N LYS A 129 13.33 6.83 3.99
CA LYS A 129 13.95 5.56 3.62
C LYS A 129 12.88 4.57 3.23
N SER A 130 13.03 3.92 2.07
CA SER A 130 12.15 2.84 1.61
C SER A 130 12.90 1.52 1.67
N ARG A 131 12.23 0.45 2.11
CA ARG A 131 12.76 -0.92 2.09
C ARG A 131 11.71 -1.88 1.55
N LEU A 132 12.11 -2.74 0.61
CA LEU A 132 11.34 -3.89 0.16
C LEU A 132 11.97 -5.15 0.75
N GLN A 133 11.15 -6.02 1.32
CA GLN A 133 11.57 -7.32 1.84
C GLN A 133 10.65 -8.40 1.28
N ILE A 134 11.26 -9.48 0.79
CA ILE A 134 10.57 -10.66 0.26
C ILE A 134 11.10 -11.86 1.02
N THR A 135 10.19 -12.62 1.63
CA THR A 135 10.49 -13.90 2.27
C THR A 135 9.81 -14.98 1.46
N ALA A 136 10.59 -15.76 0.72
CA ALA A 136 10.12 -16.92 -0.04
C ALA A 136 10.25 -18.20 0.81
N PRO A 137 9.41 -19.22 0.55
CA PRO A 137 9.54 -20.52 1.19
C PRO A 137 10.92 -21.12 0.90
N ARG A 138 11.54 -21.73 1.91
CA ARG A 138 12.80 -22.46 1.72
C ARG A 138 12.49 -23.74 0.94
N LYS A 139 13.25 -23.96 -0.14
CA LYS A 139 13.25 -25.22 -0.89
C LYS A 139 13.76 -26.36 -0.02
#